data_AF-A0A9N9IVI6-F1
#
_entry.id   AF-A0A9N9IVI6-F1
#
_cell.length_a   1.000
_cell.length_b   1.000
_cell.length_c   1.000
_cell.angle_alpha   90.00
_cell.angle_beta   90.00
_cell.angle_gamma   90.00
#
_symmetry.space_group_name_H-M   'P 1'
#
loop_
_entity.id
_entity.type
_entity.pdbx_description
1 polymer ?
#
loop_
_entity_poly.entity_id
_entity_poly.type
_entity_poly.pdbx_seq_one_letter_code
_entity_poly.pdbx_strand_id
1 'polypeptide(L)' 'VFAGTFNVSGQDASESLSPWLECEHDIDVYAIGAEAFLLNDNIREEEWSDAVLRALGDKAGNYWKAGFKID' A
#
# COMPACT_ATOMS: atom_id res chain seq x y z
N VAL A 1 5.31 6.82 -12.50
CA VAL A 1 4.43 6.95 -11.31
C VAL A 1 3.29 5.95 -11.45
N PHE A 2 3.04 5.14 -10.43
CA PHE A 2 1.85 4.29 -10.29
C PHE A 2 0.90 4.96 -9.30
N ALA A 3 -0.41 4.92 -9.58
CA ALA A 3 -1.43 5.39 -8.66
C ALA A 3 -2.56 4.36 -8.58
N GLY A 4 -2.93 3.98 -7.36
CA GLY A 4 -3.94 2.94 -7.14
C GLY A 4 -4.71 3.16 -5.85
N THR A 5 -6.01 2.86 -5.90
CA THR A 5 -6.88 2.82 -4.73
C THR A 5 -7.39 1.40 -4.53
N PHE A 6 -7.44 0.94 -3.28
CA PHE A 6 -8.05 -0.33 -2.95
C PHE A 6 -9.01 -0.17 -1.77
N ASN A 7 -10.29 -0.47 -2.01
CA ASN A 7 -11.27 -0.53 -0.94
C ASN A 7 -11.12 -1.86 -0.22
N VAL A 8 -10.56 -1.82 0.98
CA VAL A 8 -10.26 -3.04 1.74
C VAL A 8 -11.46 -3.52 2.55
N SER A 9 -12.57 -2.77 2.56
CA SER A 9 -13.82 -3.11 3.25
C SER A 9 -13.61 -3.50 4.73
N GLY A 10 -12.58 -2.94 5.36
CA GLY A 10 -12.20 -3.25 6.74
C GLY A 10 -11.60 -4.63 6.96
N GLN A 11 -11.09 -5.29 5.91
CA GLN A 11 -10.33 -6.54 6.01
C GLN A 11 -8.87 -6.29 6.39
N ASP A 12 -8.20 -7.34 6.87
CA ASP A 12 -6.77 -7.32 7.18
C ASP A 12 -5.95 -7.62 5.92
N ALA A 13 -4.70 -7.15 5.87
CA ALA A 13 -3.80 -7.30 4.73
C ALA A 13 -3.20 -8.72 4.62
N SER A 14 -4.07 -9.72 4.48
CA SER A 14 -3.72 -11.15 4.47
C SER A 14 -3.40 -11.70 3.08
N GLU A 15 -3.89 -11.08 2.02
CA GLU A 15 -3.64 -11.46 0.63
C GLU A 15 -2.44 -10.70 0.04
N SER A 16 -1.76 -11.32 -0.93
CA SER A 16 -0.63 -10.67 -1.63
C SER A 16 -1.12 -9.57 -2.56
N LEU A 17 -0.52 -8.38 -2.44
CA LEU A 17 -0.74 -7.27 -3.36
C LEU A 17 0.16 -7.31 -4.61
N SER A 18 1.05 -8.31 -4.74
CA SER A 18 1.99 -8.38 -5.88
C SER A 18 1.30 -8.32 -7.25
N PRO A 19 0.17 -9.01 -7.51
CA PRO A 19 -0.53 -8.90 -8.79
C PRO A 19 -1.09 -7.50 -9.07
N TRP A 20 -1.37 -6.72 -8.03
CA TRP A 20 -1.89 -5.36 -8.17
C TRP A 20 -0.78 -4.33 -8.42
N LEU A 21 0.39 -4.56 -7.83
CA LEU A 21 1.55 -3.68 -7.94
C LEU A 21 2.52 -4.07 -9.07
N GLU A 22 2.26 -5.17 -9.78
CA GLU A 22 3.06 -5.59 -10.92
C GLU A 22 2.97 -4.57 -12.06
N CYS A 23 4.14 -4.08 -12.48
CA CYS A 23 4.28 -3.12 -13.56
C CYS A 23 5.36 -3.62 -14.54
N GLU A 24 5.12 -3.48 -15.84
CA GLU A 24 6.09 -3.87 -16.89
C GLU A 24 7.36 -3.01 -16.89
N HIS A 25 7.32 -1.87 -16.21
CA HIS A 25 8.41 -0.89 -16.13
C HIS A 25 8.70 -0.54 -14.66
N ASP A 26 9.90 -0.04 -14.40
CA ASP A 26 10.24 0.47 -13.07
C ASP A 26 9.49 1.77 -12.77
N ILE A 27 9.01 1.87 -11.53
CA ILE A 27 8.15 2.94 -11.06
C ILE A 27 8.89 3.77 -10.03
N ASP A 28 9.09 5.06 -10.29
CA ASP A 28 9.80 5.93 -9.34
C ASP A 28 8.96 6.27 -8.09
N VAL A 29 7.63 6.32 -8.24
CA VAL A 29 6.71 6.73 -7.18
C VAL A 29 5.44 5.87 -7.23
N TYR A 30 5.07 5.29 -6.09
CA TYR A 30 3.78 4.63 -5.86
C TYR A 30 2.90 5.51 -4.96
N ALA A 31 1.76 5.95 -5.49
CA ALA A 31 0.72 6.66 -4.74
C ALA A 31 -0.44 5.71 -4.47
N ILE A 32 -0.51 5.16 -3.26
CA ILE A 32 -1.44 4.10 -2.90
C ILE A 32 -2.40 4.58 -1.81
N GLY A 33 -3.70 4.46 -2.06
CA GLY A 33 -4.75 4.70 -1.08
C GLY A 33 -5.47 3.40 -0.71
N ALA A 34 -5.58 3.11 0.58
CA ALA A 34 -6.39 2.00 1.09
C ALA A 34 -7.58 2.56 1.87
N GLU A 35 -8.80 2.31 1.38
CA GLU A 35 -10.02 2.82 2.01
C GLU A 35 -10.61 1.75 2.93
N ALA A 36 -10.59 2.02 4.23
CA ALA A 36 -11.28 1.23 5.25
C ALA A 36 -12.41 2.06 5.87
N PHE A 37 -13.56 1.43 6.10
CA PHE A 37 -14.76 2.11 6.65
C PHE A 37 -14.63 2.51 8.14
N LEU A 38 -13.49 2.24 8.80
CA LEU A 38 -13.39 2.41 10.26
C LEU A 38 -12.43 3.54 10.64
N LEU A 39 -13.03 4.53 11.32
CA LEU A 39 -12.55 5.87 11.67
C LEU A 39 -11.29 5.98 12.54
N ASN A 40 -10.64 4.88 12.94
CA ASN A 40 -9.40 4.98 13.72
C ASN A 40 -8.70 3.62 13.83
N ASP A 41 -7.56 3.43 13.16
CA ASP A 41 -6.57 2.43 13.57
C ASP A 41 -5.22 2.69 12.89
N ASN A 42 -4.31 3.35 13.61
CA ASN A 42 -2.90 3.47 13.18
C ASN A 42 -2.26 2.08 12.97
N ILE A 43 -2.74 1.06 13.70
CA ILE A 43 -2.29 -0.33 13.55
C ILE A 43 -2.58 -0.84 12.14
N ARG A 44 -3.77 -0.55 11.60
CA ARG A 44 -4.16 -0.98 10.25
C ARG A 44 -3.38 -0.24 9.17
N GLU A 45 -3.05 1.03 9.40
CA GLU A 45 -2.20 1.78 8.48
C GLU A 45 -0.82 1.11 8.33
N GLU A 46 -0.22 0.67 9.43
CA GLU A 46 1.07 -0.04 9.43
C GLU A 46 0.97 -1.39 8.72
N GLU A 47 -0.06 -2.20 9.04
CA GLU A 47 -0.28 -3.51 8.40
C GLU A 47 -0.41 -3.41 6.88
N TRP A 48 -1.21 -2.45 6.39
CA TRP A 48 -1.39 -2.23 4.96
C TRP A 48 -0.12 -1.64 4.31
N SER A 49 0.64 -0.81 5.02
CA SER A 49 1.94 -0.31 4.56
C SER A 49 2.95 -1.46 4.39
N ASP A 50 3.02 -2.36 5.37
CA ASP A 50 3.90 -3.53 5.33
C ASP A 50 3.50 -4.50 4.23
N ALA A 51 2.20 -4.69 3.97
CA ALA A 51 1.73 -5.50 2.85
C ALA A 51 2.16 -4.95 1.50
N VAL A 52 2.13 -3.62 1.31
CA VAL A 52 2.66 -2.96 0.10
C VAL A 52 4.16 -3.21 -0.04
N LEU A 53 4.95 -2.97 1.01
CA LEU A 53 6.40 -3.19 0.96
C LEU A 53 6.75 -4.65 0.67
N ARG A 54 6.06 -5.61 1.29
CA ARG A 54 6.24 -7.04 0.99
C ARG A 54 5.91 -7.36 -0.46
N ALA A 55 4.86 -6.76 -1.01
CA ALA A 55 4.46 -6.99 -2.39
C ALA A 55 5.45 -6.41 -3.42
N LEU A 56 6.19 -5.35 -3.07
CA LEU A 56 7.29 -4.80 -3.88
C LEU A 56 8.55 -5.70 -3.89
N GLY A 57 8.66 -6.65 -2.96
CA GLY A 57 9.76 -7.61 -2.89
C GLY A 57 11.13 -6.93 -2.81
N ASP A 58 12.07 -7.38 -3.64
CA ASP A 58 13.44 -6.85 -3.67
C ASP A 58 13.51 -5.35 -3.99
N LYS A 59 12.47 -4.78 -4.62
CA LYS A 59 12.41 -3.35 -4.94
C LYS A 59 12.13 -2.50 -3.70
N ALA A 60 11.58 -3.07 -2.62
CA ALA A 60 11.14 -2.34 -1.44
C ALA A 60 12.26 -1.49 -0.80
N GLY A 61 13.51 -1.98 -0.82
CA GLY A 61 14.66 -1.26 -0.27
C GLY A 61 15.00 0.06 -0.98
N ASN A 62 14.44 0.30 -2.16
CA ASN A 62 14.62 1.54 -2.92
C ASN A 62 13.58 2.61 -2.61
N TYR A 63 12.58 2.30 -1.79
CA TYR A 63 11.47 3.21 -1.48
C TYR A 63 11.46 3.56 0.01
N TRP A 64 10.99 4.76 0.31
CA TRP A 64 10.63 5.19 1.66
C TRP A 64 9.15 5.58 1.68
N LYS A 65 8.46 5.25 2.77
CA LYS A 65 7.08 5.69 2.98
C LYS A 65 7.06 7.19 3.26
N ALA A 66 6.29 7.94 2.48
CA ALA A 66 5.87 9.30 2.80
C ALA A 66 4.37 9.26 3.18
N GLY A 67 4.08 9.23 4.48
CA GLY A 67 2.70 9.17 4.98
C GLY A 67 1.99 10.51 4.82
N PHE A 68 0.75 10.49 4.31
CA PHE A 68 -0.14 11.65 4.28
C PHE A 68 -1.47 11.24 4.91
N LYS A 69 -1.84 11.89 6.01
CA LYS A 69 -3.18 11.82 6.59
C LYS A 69 -3.96 13.02 6.04
N ILE A 70 -5.09 12.76 5.40
CA ILE A 70 -6.01 13.83 5.02
C ILE A 70 -6.93 14.01 6.23
N ASP A 71 -6.70 15.10 6.96
CA ASP A 71 -7.53 15.55 8.08
C ASP A 71 -8.92 16.04 7.62
#